data_AF-A0A0C2WMT9-F1
#
_entry.id   AF-A0A0C2WMT9-F1
#
_cell.length_a   1.000
_cell.length_b   1.000
_cell.length_c   1.000
_cell.angle_alpha   90.00
_cell.angle_beta   90.00
_cell.angle_gamma   90.00
#
_symmetry.space_group_name_H-M   'P 1'
#
loop_
_entity.id
_entity.type
_entity.pdbx_description
1 polymer ?
#
loop_
_entity_poly.entity_id
_entity_poly.type
_entity_poly.pdbx_seq_one_letter_code
_entity_poly.pdbx_strand_id
1 'polypeptide(L)'
;MSQLMNDTYGAFLIGALVATFISGMNTLQTILYFRLYPDDPSKLQALVVAVLCLDLAHTGLHWDTLWYIFIENFGNPNQMDVIPK
;
A
#
# COMPACT_ATOMS: atom_id res chain seq x y z
N MET A 1 2.86 -8.59 -26.96
CA MET A 1 3.20 -9.24 -25.68
C MET A 1 4.14 -8.37 -24.84
N SER A 2 5.30 -7.95 -25.36
CA SER A 2 6.24 -7.08 -24.63
C SER A 2 5.72 -5.68 -24.27
N GLN A 3 4.88 -5.06 -25.11
CA GLN A 3 4.29 -3.74 -24.80
C GLN A 3 3.27 -3.80 -23.66
N LEU A 4 2.44 -4.85 -23.62
CA LEU A 4 1.47 -5.07 -22.54
C LEU A 4 2.18 -5.22 -21.18
N MET A 5 3.34 -5.87 -21.16
CA MET A 5 4.14 -6.03 -19.96
C MET A 5 4.62 -4.66 -19.45
N ASN A 6 5.20 -3.83 -20.33
CA ASN A 6 5.66 -2.49 -19.97
C ASN A 6 4.53 -1.58 -19.47
N ASP A 7 3.36 -1.62 -20.11
CA ASP A 7 2.19 -0.86 -19.68
C ASP A 7 1.66 -1.35 -18.32
N THR A 8 1.69 -2.66 -18.07
CA THR A 8 1.26 -3.25 -16.79
C THR A 8 2.19 -2.87 -15.64
N TYR A 9 3.51 -2.90 -15.86
CA TYR A 9 4.49 -2.46 -14.85
C TYR A 9 4.36 -0.96 -14.55
N GLY A 10 4.15 -0.13 -15.58
CA GLY A 10 3.92 1.30 -15.42
C GLY A 10 2.64 1.61 -14.64
N ALA A 11 1.53 0.95 -14.99
CA ALA A 11 0.26 1.09 -14.28
C ALA A 11 0.35 0.61 -12.83
N PHE A 12 1.07 -0.49 -12.56
CA PHE A 12 1.28 -1.01 -11.21
C PHE A 12 2.11 -0.04 -10.35
N LEU A 13 3.19 0.53 -10.91
CA LEU A 13 4.01 1.53 -10.23
C LEU A 13 3.19 2.78 -9.87
N ILE A 14 2.40 3.30 -10.82
CA ILE A 14 1.50 4.44 -10.59
C ILE A 14 0.47 4.09 -9.50
N GLY A 15 -0.13 2.91 -9.57
CA GLY A 15 -1.08 2.42 -8.56
C GLY A 15 -0.49 2.39 -7.16
N ALA A 16 0.74 1.91 -7.03
CA ALA A 16 1.45 1.86 -5.75
C ALA A 16 1.83 3.26 -5.22
N LEU A 17 2.22 4.18 -6.10
CA LEU A 17 2.47 5.58 -5.72
C LEU A 17 1.18 6.26 -5.22
N VAL A 18 0.05 6.04 -5.90
CA VAL A 18 -1.24 6.57 -5.47
C VAL A 18 -1.67 5.93 -4.15
N ALA A 19 -1.48 4.62 -3.98
CA ALA A 19 -1.79 3.90 -2.75
C ALA A 19 -0.98 4.43 -1.55
N THR A 20 0.33 4.62 -1.72
CA THR A 20 1.19 5.19 -0.66
C THR A 20 0.80 6.63 -0.32
N PHE A 21 0.39 7.44 -1.30
CA PHE A 21 -0.10 8.79 -1.07
C PHE A 21 -1.40 8.81 -0.25
N ILE A 22 -2.36 7.94 -0.59
CA ILE A 22 -3.62 7.81 0.15
C ILE A 22 -3.37 7.30 1.59
N SER A 23 -2.46 6.35 1.76
CA SER A 23 -1.99 5.86 3.07
C SER A 23 -1.42 6.99 3.94
N GLY A 24 -0.59 7.87 3.37
CA GLY A 24 -0.09 9.07 4.05
C GLY A 24 -1.21 10.04 4.47
N MET A 25 -2.23 10.21 3.62
CA MET A 25 -3.40 11.04 3.92
C MET A 25 -4.24 10.47 5.06
N ASN A 26 -4.45 9.15 5.07
CA ASN A 26 -5.12 8.42 6.14
C ASN A 26 -4.38 8.58 7.49
N THR A 27 -3.04 8.54 7.45
CA THR A 27 -2.18 8.80 8.61
C THR A 27 -2.33 10.25 9.11
N LEU A 28 -2.36 11.24 8.20
CA LEU A 28 -2.56 12.63 8.60
C LEU A 28 -3.95 12.85 9.20
N GLN A 29 -4.98 12.23 8.63
CA GLN A 29 -6.35 12.30 9.15
C GLN A 29 -6.44 11.73 10.57
N THR A 30 -5.75 10.62 10.81
CA THR A 30 -5.58 9.98 12.13
C THR A 30 -4.94 10.95 13.14
N ILE A 31 -3.83 11.59 12.77
CA ILE A 31 -3.11 12.55 13.65
C ILE A 31 -3.97 13.79 13.94
N LEU A 32 -4.65 14.34 12.92
CA LEU A 32 -5.54 15.49 13.09
C LEU A 32 -6.72 15.15 13.99
N TYR A 33 -7.27 13.94 13.89
CA TYR A 33 -8.35 13.48 14.75
C TYR A 33 -7.93 13.48 16.23
N PHE A 34 -6.77 12.89 16.53
CA PHE A 34 -6.16 12.90 17.86
C PHE A 34 -5.91 14.31 18.42
N ARG A 35 -5.63 15.29 17.54
CA ARG A 35 -5.30 16.66 17.95
C ARG A 35 -6.54 17.53 18.17
N LEU A 36 -7.61 17.29 17.42
CA LEU A 36 -8.82 18.12 17.45
C LEU A 36 -9.84 17.67 18.51
N TYR A 37 -9.84 16.39 18.89
CA TYR A 37 -10.77 15.81 19.86
C TYR A 37 -10.04 15.08 21.01
N PRO A 38 -9.44 15.82 21.95
CA PRO A 38 -8.75 15.23 23.10
C PRO A 38 -9.69 14.61 24.16
N ASP A 39 -10.99 14.93 24.16
CA ASP A 39 -12.00 14.44 25.12
C ASP A 39 -12.88 13.28 24.60
N ASP A 40 -12.65 12.80 23.37
CA ASP A 40 -13.48 11.74 22.77
C ASP A 40 -13.15 10.33 23.30
N PRO A 41 -14.12 9.40 23.29
CA PRO A 41 -14.00 8.11 23.98
C PRO A 41 -12.88 7.23 23.42
N SER A 42 -12.07 6.65 24.31
CA SER A 42 -10.87 5.85 24.02
C SER A 42 -11.08 4.67 23.04
N LYS A 43 -12.32 4.25 22.81
CA LYS A 43 -12.68 3.25 21.80
C LYS A 43 -12.40 3.73 20.38
N LEU A 44 -12.62 5.01 20.11
CA LEU A 44 -12.39 5.60 18.81
C LEU A 44 -10.89 5.81 18.56
N GLN A 45 -10.14 6.22 19.58
CA GLN A 45 -8.67 6.21 19.56
C GLN A 45 -8.10 4.82 19.25
N ALA A 46 -8.61 3.76 19.89
CA ALA A 46 -8.15 2.40 19.64
C ALA A 46 -8.42 1.95 18.19
N LEU A 47 -9.58 2.31 17.65
CA LEU A 47 -9.96 2.00 16.27
C LEU A 47 -9.07 2.74 15.26
N VAL A 48 -8.76 4.00 15.54
CA VAL A 48 -7.85 4.82 14.73
C VAL A 48 -6.42 4.25 14.73
N VAL A 49 -5.89 3.83 15.88
CA VAL A 49 -4.58 3.15 15.96
C VAL A 49 -4.60 1.81 15.22
N ALA A 50 -5.68 1.04 15.34
CA ALA A 50 -5.81 -0.22 14.60
C ALA A 50 -5.83 0.00 13.08
N VAL A 51 -6.54 1.03 12.60
CA VAL A 51 -6.56 1.42 11.19
C VAL A 51 -5.16 1.85 10.74
N LEU A 52 -4.45 2.65 11.53
CA LEU A 52 -3.08 3.05 11.23
C LEU A 52 -2.13 1.85 11.10
N CYS A 53 -2.19 0.89 12.03
CA CYS A 53 -1.38 -0.31 11.98
C CYS A 53 -1.72 -1.18 10.76
N LEU A 54 -3.01 -1.32 10.44
CA LEU A 54 -3.46 -2.08 9.27
C LEU A 54 -3.02 -1.42 7.96
N ASP A 55 -3.09 -0.09 7.90
CA ASP A 55 -2.66 0.72 6.76
C ASP A 55 -1.14 0.61 6.53
N LEU A 56 -0.34 0.70 7.60
CA LEU A 56 1.11 0.44 7.57
C LEU A 56 1.45 -0.97 7.08
N ALA A 57 0.72 -1.98 7.56
CA ALA A 57 0.93 -3.37 7.12
C ALA A 57 0.58 -3.54 5.64
N HIS A 58 -0.54 -2.98 5.20
CA HIS A 58 -0.96 -3.01 3.80
C HIS A 58 0.03 -2.30 2.89
N THR A 59 0.52 -1.12 3.28
CA THR A 59 1.54 -0.36 2.53
C THR A 59 2.88 -1.11 2.49
N GLY A 60 3.26 -1.79 3.58
CA GLY A 60 4.44 -2.65 3.62
C GLY A 60 4.36 -3.83 2.65
N LEU A 61 3.21 -4.53 2.58
CA LEU A 61 2.97 -5.60 1.60
C LEU A 61 3.00 -5.09 0.16
N HIS A 62 2.47 -3.88 -0.06
CA HIS A 62 2.52 -3.23 -1.36
C HIS A 62 3.97 -2.94 -1.80
N TRP A 63 4.82 -2.52 -0.86
CA TRP A 63 6.24 -2.30 -1.09
C TRP A 63 6.99 -3.61 -1.39
N ASP A 64 6.70 -4.67 -0.64
CA ASP A 64 7.27 -6.00 -0.87
C ASP A 64 6.90 -6.54 -2.26
N THR A 65 5.63 -6.40 -2.64
CA THR A 65 5.14 -6.78 -3.98
C THR A 65 5.83 -5.98 -5.08
N LEU A 66 6.00 -4.66 -4.88
CA LEU A 66 6.78 -3.81 -5.79
C LEU A 66 8.23 -4.29 -5.88
N TRP A 67 8.87 -4.59 -4.76
CA TRP A 67 10.25 -5.06 -4.72
C TRP A 67 10.42 -6.38 -5.49
N TYR A 68 9.50 -7.32 -5.31
CA TYR A 68 9.52 -8.58 -6.03
C TYR A 68 9.38 -8.38 -7.55
N ILE A 69 8.47 -7.50 -7.97
CA ILE A 69 8.21 -7.20 -9.37
C ILE A 69 9.37 -6.42 -10.03
N PHE A 70 9.93 -5.44 -9.33
CA PHE A 70 10.95 -4.53 -9.87
C PHE A 70 12.40 -4.98 -9.66
N ILE A 71 12.69 -5.79 -8.65
CA ILE A 71 14.09 -6.13 -8.30
C ILE A 71 14.34 -7.62 -8.51
N GLU A 72 13.48 -8.49 -7.99
CA GLU A 72 13.67 -9.94 -8.16
C GLU A 72 13.28 -10.42 -9.57
N ASN A 73 12.24 -9.84 -10.16
CA ASN A 73 11.73 -10.24 -11.48
C ASN A 73 12.14 -9.29 -12.62
N PHE A 74 13.14 -8.44 -12.41
CA PHE A 74 13.62 -7.52 -13.45
C PHE A 74 14.27 -8.31 -14.60
N GLY A 75 13.48 -8.59 -15.64
CA GLY A 75 13.91 -9.29 -16.86
C GLY A 75 13.48 -10.76 -16.99
N ASN A 76 12.64 -11.31 -16.11
CA ASN A 76 12.17 -12.71 -16.23
C ASN A 76 10.64 -12.81 -16.49
N PRO A 77 10.18 -13.07 -17.74
CA PRO A 77 8.76 -13.10 -18.09
C PRO A 77 7.98 -14.33 -17.59
N ASN A 78 8.64 -15.31 -16.97
CA ASN A 78 8.09 -16.66 -16.75
C ASN A 78 7.41 -16.92 -15.39
N GLN A 79 7.26 -15.92 -14.51
CA GLN A 79 6.78 -16.16 -13.13
C GLN A 79 5.40 -15.58 -12.83
N MET A 80 4.79 -14.81 -13.74
CA MET A 80 3.57 -14.04 -13.43
C MET A 80 2.26 -14.79 -13.67
N ASP A 81 2.29 -16.02 -14.22
CA ASP A 81 1.09 -16.82 -14.52
C ASP A 81 0.86 -17.98 -13.54
N VAL A 82 1.60 -18.02 -12.42
CA VAL A 82 1.45 -19.08 -11.42
C VAL A 82 0.56 -18.59 -10.29
N ILE A 83 -0.76 -18.83 -10.43
CA ILE A 83 -1.68 -18.86 -9.30
C ILE A 83 -1.32 -20.13 -8.50
N PRO A 84 -0.75 -20.02 -7.28
CA PRO A 84 -0.52 -21.22 -6.47
C PRO A 84 -1.88 -21.85 -6.18
N LYS A 85 -1.98 -23.16 -6.44
CA LYS A 85 -3.16 -23.97 -6.14
C LYS A 85 -3.45 -24.02 -4.65
#